data_AF-A0A3M0ISW9-F1
#
_entry.id   AF-A0A3M0ISW9-F1
#
_cell.length_a   1.000
_cell.length_b   1.000
_cell.length_c   1.000
_cell.angle_alpha   90.00
_cell.angle_beta   90.00
_cell.angle_gamma   90.00
#
_symmetry.space_group_name_H-M   'P 1'
#
loop_
_entity.id
_entity.type
_entity.pdbx_description
1 polymer ?
#
loop_
_entity_poly.entity_id
_entity_poly.type
_entity_poly.pdbx_seq_one_letter_code
_entity_poly.pdbx_strand_id
1 'polypeptide(L)'
;MLCAPARYLVFFQYFGTRYSGVMETKSDQALVGVQNYLEEAAQKLKPSAPIKFHISSRTDTGVHALANAAHLDIQRAPGKAAFTGQQLVQGLNHHLRPEPIRILSAQRVPSTFHARFCALSRTYIYRLLLGCAHQSQIPVFERDLCWAPAGGPLNIPAMREAAEFLLGTHDFSTFRSLNSENASQSPVRTLLQLEIRPAPGFLSHHYEHRKLEFWEVKVKGRAFLYRQVLPGAAVRPKF
;
A
#
# COMPACT_ATOMS: atom_id res chain seq x y z
N MET A 1 35.57 2.93 17.75
CA MET A 1 34.31 2.21 18.07
C MET A 1 33.31 2.42 16.94
N LEU A 2 32.66 1.36 16.48
CA LEU A 2 31.57 1.48 15.51
C LEU A 2 30.39 2.22 16.16
N CYS A 3 29.75 3.14 15.43
CA CYS A 3 28.51 3.76 15.90
C CYS A 3 27.41 2.70 15.96
N ALA A 4 26.57 2.71 17.00
CA ALA A 4 25.45 1.78 17.10
C ALA A 4 24.44 2.04 15.95
N PRO A 5 23.78 0.99 15.43
CA PRO A 5 22.76 1.15 14.40
C PRO A 5 21.61 2.02 14.92
N ALA A 6 21.13 2.93 14.07
CA ALA A 6 19.97 3.77 14.36
C ALA A 6 18.76 3.24 13.60
N ARG A 7 17.63 3.04 14.30
CA ARG A 7 16.37 2.63 13.70
C ARG A 7 15.57 3.83 13.21
N TYR A 8 15.01 3.72 12.01
CA TYR A 8 14.14 4.72 11.43
C TYR A 8 12.80 4.09 11.06
N LEU A 9 11.71 4.80 11.34
CA LEU A 9 10.42 4.62 10.69
C LEU A 9 10.41 5.50 9.43
N VAL A 10 10.02 4.94 8.30
CA VAL A 10 9.83 5.66 7.05
C VAL A 10 8.44 5.43 6.50
N PHE A 11 7.88 6.47 5.88
CA PHE A 11 6.67 6.38 5.07
C PHE A 11 7.03 6.55 3.61
N PHE A 12 6.40 5.75 2.74
CA PHE A 12 6.71 5.73 1.32
C PHE A 12 5.47 5.46 0.48
N GLN A 13 5.51 5.96 -0.76
CA GLN A 13 4.46 5.81 -1.75
C GLN A 13 5.02 5.24 -3.05
N TYR A 14 4.16 4.60 -3.85
CA TYR A 14 4.52 4.07 -5.16
C TYR A 14 3.29 3.74 -5.99
N PHE A 15 3.44 3.75 -7.32
CA PHE A 15 2.47 3.15 -8.23
C PHE A 15 2.75 1.65 -8.40
N GLY A 16 1.87 0.79 -7.86
CA GLY A 16 2.04 -0.65 -7.86
C GLY A 16 2.01 -1.38 -9.20
N THR A 17 1.58 -0.74 -10.29
CA THR A 17 1.42 -1.38 -11.61
C THR A 17 2.72 -1.85 -12.25
N ARG A 18 3.87 -1.37 -11.76
CA ARG A 18 5.21 -1.73 -12.26
C ARG A 18 5.94 -2.77 -11.42
N TYR A 19 5.33 -3.25 -10.34
CA TYR A 19 6.00 -4.05 -9.32
C TYR A 19 5.22 -5.33 -9.02
N SER A 20 5.93 -6.38 -8.61
CA SER A 20 5.35 -7.66 -8.13
C SER A 20 4.74 -7.57 -6.72
N GLY A 21 4.34 -6.36 -6.31
CA GLY A 21 3.93 -6.03 -4.96
C GLY A 21 5.04 -5.36 -4.15
N VAL A 22 4.80 -5.18 -2.86
CA VAL A 22 5.77 -4.47 -2.00
C VAL A 22 6.90 -5.35 -1.50
N MET A 23 6.63 -6.65 -1.32
CA MET A 23 7.58 -7.57 -0.72
C MET A 23 8.74 -7.85 -1.66
N GLU A 24 9.91 -8.12 -1.10
CA GLU A 24 11.06 -8.51 -1.91
C GLU A 24 10.77 -9.75 -2.76
N THR A 25 11.35 -9.76 -3.96
CA THR A 25 11.33 -10.91 -4.86
C THR A 25 12.75 -11.33 -5.24
N LYS A 26 12.88 -12.56 -5.75
CA LYS A 26 14.13 -13.06 -6.32
C LYS A 26 14.44 -12.35 -7.64
N SER A 27 15.72 -12.28 -7.99
CA SER A 27 16.25 -11.55 -9.15
C SER A 27 15.87 -12.14 -10.51
N ASP A 28 15.31 -13.35 -10.55
CA ASP A 28 14.91 -14.09 -11.75
C ASP A 28 13.46 -13.84 -12.19
N GLN A 29 12.71 -13.03 -11.42
CA GLN A 29 11.32 -12.70 -11.75
C GLN A 29 11.21 -11.53 -12.74
N ALA A 30 10.21 -11.59 -13.61
CA ALA A 30 9.94 -10.55 -14.61
C ALA A 30 9.60 -9.18 -14.00
N LEU A 31 9.00 -9.17 -12.80
CA LEU A 31 8.70 -7.97 -12.03
C LEU A 31 9.38 -8.05 -10.65
N VAL A 32 10.00 -6.94 -10.25
CA VAL A 32 10.73 -6.81 -9.00
C VAL A 32 9.85 -6.15 -7.93
N GLY A 33 10.02 -6.55 -6.67
CA GLY A 33 9.29 -5.98 -5.54
C GLY A 33 9.78 -4.58 -5.15
N VAL A 34 8.89 -3.74 -4.64
CA VAL A 34 9.26 -2.37 -4.18
C VAL A 34 10.36 -2.41 -3.11
N GLN A 35 10.32 -3.40 -2.21
CA GLN A 35 11.33 -3.57 -1.17
C GLN A 35 12.75 -3.75 -1.73
N ASN A 36 12.92 -4.44 -2.86
CA ASN A 36 14.25 -4.60 -3.48
C ASN A 36 14.85 -3.23 -3.85
N TYR A 37 14.06 -2.34 -4.47
CA TYR A 37 14.50 -1.00 -4.84
C TYR A 37 14.79 -0.11 -3.63
N LEU A 38 13.97 -0.23 -2.57
CA LEU A 38 14.21 0.48 -1.30
C LEU A 38 15.54 0.05 -0.67
N GLU A 39 15.82 -1.25 -0.65
CA GLU A 39 17.06 -1.81 -0.10
C GLU A 39 18.28 -1.45 -0.96
N GLU A 40 18.16 -1.49 -2.29
CA GLU A 40 19.21 -1.03 -3.21
C GLU A 40 19.55 0.46 -3.00
N ALA A 41 18.52 1.32 -2.91
CA ALA A 41 18.70 2.74 -2.64
C ALA A 41 19.35 2.98 -1.28
N ALA A 42 18.98 2.22 -0.25
CA ALA A 42 19.58 2.32 1.06
C ALA A 42 21.04 1.84 1.08
N GLN A 43 21.38 0.81 0.32
CA GLN A 43 22.76 0.34 0.20
C GLN A 43 23.67 1.40 -0.44
N LYS A 44 23.14 2.23 -1.35
CA LYS A 44 23.86 3.37 -1.96
C LYS A 44 24.19 4.49 -0.96
N LEU A 45 23.56 4.51 0.23
CA LEU A 45 23.95 5.38 1.35
C LEU A 45 25.25 4.95 2.04
N LYS A 46 25.87 3.85 1.59
CA LYS A 46 27.13 3.28 2.09
C LYS A 46 27.09 2.99 3.60
N PRO A 47 26.14 2.16 4.05
CA PRO A 47 26.11 1.71 5.44
C PRO A 47 27.30 0.77 5.74
N SER A 48 27.61 0.61 7.03
CA SER A 48 28.64 -0.33 7.50
C SER A 48 28.17 -1.78 7.53
N ALA A 49 26.86 -2.02 7.41
CA ALA A 49 26.24 -3.34 7.34
C ALA A 49 25.07 -3.31 6.33
N PRO A 50 24.68 -4.46 5.74
CA PRO A 50 23.51 -4.53 4.85
C PRO A 50 22.24 -4.00 5.53
N ILE A 51 21.45 -3.22 4.80
CA ILE A 51 20.18 -2.67 5.29
C ILE A 51 19.02 -3.56 4.84
N LYS A 52 18.12 -3.87 5.77
CA LYS A 52 16.85 -4.54 5.50
C LYS A 52 15.67 -3.62 5.81
N PHE A 53 14.65 -3.64 4.96
CA PHE A 53 13.38 -2.98 5.25
C PHE A 53 12.39 -3.99 5.84
N HIS A 54 11.77 -3.61 6.95
CA HIS A 54 10.68 -4.36 7.57
C HIS A 54 9.37 -3.62 7.33
N ILE A 55 8.67 -4.03 6.27
CA ILE A 55 7.43 -3.42 5.78
C ILE A 55 6.26 -3.65 6.76
N SER A 56 5.44 -2.63 6.98
CA SER A 56 4.28 -2.68 7.87
C SER A 56 3.11 -3.45 7.29
N SER A 57 2.82 -3.25 6.00
CA SER A 57 1.72 -3.92 5.31
C SER A 57 2.16 -4.46 3.96
N ARG A 58 1.88 -5.75 3.70
CA ARG A 58 2.07 -6.36 2.39
C ARG A 58 1.07 -5.77 1.41
N THR A 59 1.50 -5.60 0.17
CA THR A 59 0.62 -5.30 -0.96
C THR A 59 0.96 -6.24 -2.10
N ASP A 60 -0.09 -6.67 -2.82
CA ASP A 60 0.04 -7.55 -3.97
C ASP A 60 0.49 -6.75 -5.21
N THR A 61 0.81 -7.45 -6.30
CA THR A 61 1.03 -6.87 -7.63
C THR A 61 -0.12 -5.94 -8.03
N GLY A 62 0.20 -4.76 -8.56
CA GLY A 62 -0.79 -3.77 -9.04
C GLY A 62 -1.42 -2.89 -7.95
N VAL A 63 -1.13 -3.14 -6.66
CA VAL A 63 -1.61 -2.33 -5.53
C VAL A 63 -0.69 -1.13 -5.33
N HIS A 64 -1.18 0.10 -5.43
CA HIS A 64 -0.43 1.29 -5.07
C HIS A 64 -0.40 1.45 -3.54
N ALA A 65 0.45 2.35 -3.08
CA ALA A 65 0.40 2.83 -1.72
C ALA A 65 0.52 4.34 -1.71
N LEU A 66 -0.41 5.02 -1.05
CA LEU A 66 -0.28 6.45 -0.75
C LEU A 66 0.70 6.73 0.39
N ALA A 67 0.78 5.83 1.39
CA ALA A 67 1.65 6.00 2.56
C ALA A 67 1.87 4.65 3.28
N ASN A 68 2.55 3.70 2.64
CA ASN A 68 2.98 2.50 3.35
C ASN A 68 4.13 2.85 4.30
N ALA A 69 4.31 2.05 5.35
CA ALA A 69 5.31 2.29 6.39
C ALA A 69 6.30 1.14 6.45
N ALA A 70 7.55 1.43 6.78
CA ALA A 70 8.57 0.44 7.09
C ALA A 70 9.48 0.93 8.20
N HIS A 71 10.22 0.01 8.82
CA HIS A 71 11.39 0.39 9.58
C HIS A 71 12.65 -0.26 9.03
N LEU A 72 13.77 0.40 9.27
CA LEU A 72 15.10 -0.05 8.88
C LEU A 72 16.13 0.39 9.91
N ASP A 73 17.20 -0.38 10.04
CA ASP A 73 18.35 -0.04 10.87
C ASP A 73 19.50 0.39 9.98
N ILE A 74 20.11 1.55 10.30
CA ILE A 74 21.24 2.09 9.56
C ILE A 74 22.42 2.27 10.50
N GLN A 75 23.49 1.54 10.22
CA GLN A 75 24.79 1.76 10.82
C GLN A 75 25.67 2.56 9.85
N ARG A 76 26.13 3.74 10.27
CA ARG A 76 27.05 4.56 9.48
C ARG A 76 28.50 4.26 9.84
N ALA A 77 29.40 4.61 8.91
CA ALA A 77 30.84 4.50 9.13
C ALA A 77 31.29 5.22 10.41
N PRO A 78 32.36 4.73 11.08
CA PRO A 78 32.93 5.39 12.26
C PRO A 78 33.14 6.90 12.06
N GLY A 79 32.81 7.68 13.09
CA GLY A 79 32.92 9.14 13.06
C GLY A 79 31.78 9.87 12.34
N LYS A 80 30.83 9.17 11.69
CA LYS A 80 29.64 9.80 11.11
C LYS A 80 28.46 9.75 12.08
N ALA A 81 27.90 10.92 12.37
CA ALA A 81 26.65 11.04 13.12
C ALA A 81 25.51 10.34 12.37
N ALA A 82 24.53 9.81 13.08
CA ALA A 82 23.33 9.24 12.46
C ALA A 82 22.61 10.28 11.57
N PHE A 83 21.91 9.80 10.54
CA PHE A 83 21.14 10.70 9.68
C PHE A 83 20.01 11.38 10.47
N THR A 84 19.74 12.64 10.15
CA THR A 84 18.43 13.24 10.46
C THR A 84 17.37 12.61 9.56
N GLY A 85 16.09 12.72 9.94
CA GLY A 85 14.99 12.26 9.11
C GLY A 85 15.05 12.86 7.69
N GLN A 86 15.24 14.17 7.59
CA GLN A 86 15.33 14.87 6.31
C GLN A 86 16.51 14.40 5.45
N GLN A 87 17.70 14.21 6.04
CA GLN A 87 18.85 13.67 5.31
C GLN A 87 18.58 12.27 4.76
N LEU A 88 17.92 11.42 5.54
CA LEU A 88 17.57 10.08 5.10
C LEU A 88 16.55 10.11 3.96
N VAL A 89 15.51 10.94 4.05
CA VAL A 89 14.54 11.14 2.96
C VAL A 89 15.24 11.61 1.68
N GLN A 90 16.08 12.65 1.77
CA GLN A 90 16.80 13.18 0.61
C GLN A 90 17.74 12.14 -0.02
N GLY A 91 18.50 11.41 0.80
CA GLY A 91 19.43 10.38 0.34
C GLY A 91 18.71 9.23 -0.36
N LEU A 92 17.65 8.68 0.26
CA LEU A 92 16.88 7.60 -0.34
C LEU A 92 16.18 8.06 -1.63
N ASN A 93 15.52 9.21 -1.63
CA ASN A 93 14.86 9.73 -2.83
C ASN A 93 15.83 10.09 -3.96
N HIS A 94 17.07 10.49 -3.65
CA HIS A 94 18.10 10.69 -4.67
C HIS A 94 18.41 9.38 -5.41
N HIS A 95 18.51 8.27 -4.70
CA HIS A 95 18.81 6.96 -5.30
C HIS A 95 17.58 6.26 -5.90
N LEU A 96 16.36 6.63 -5.46
CA LEU A 96 15.09 6.15 -6.01
C LEU A 96 14.61 6.94 -7.24
N ARG A 97 15.36 7.95 -7.73
CA ARG A 97 14.95 8.77 -8.89
C ARG A 97 14.50 7.96 -10.12
N PRO A 98 15.16 6.85 -10.50
CA PRO A 98 14.74 6.06 -11.67
C PRO A 98 13.36 5.42 -11.51
N GLU A 99 12.91 5.21 -10.27
CA GLU A 99 11.68 4.52 -9.95
C GLU A 99 10.58 5.50 -9.52
N PRO A 100 9.30 5.27 -9.84
CA PRO A 100 8.16 6.00 -9.25
C PRO A 100 7.87 5.59 -7.79
N ILE A 101 8.91 5.49 -6.96
CA ILE A 101 8.85 5.22 -5.51
C ILE A 101 9.39 6.45 -4.78
N ARG A 102 8.67 6.95 -3.77
CA ARG A 102 9.11 8.11 -2.99
C ARG A 102 8.99 7.86 -1.50
N ILE A 103 10.07 8.16 -0.77
CA ILE A 103 10.04 8.33 0.67
C ILE A 103 9.40 9.68 0.98
N LEU A 104 8.35 9.67 1.80
CA LEU A 104 7.59 10.85 2.21
C LEU A 104 8.19 11.49 3.46
N SER A 105 8.55 10.66 4.43
CA SER A 105 9.07 11.10 5.72
C SER A 105 9.90 10.00 6.37
N ALA A 106 10.77 10.40 7.27
CA ALA A 106 11.59 9.50 8.07
C ALA A 106 11.76 10.06 9.49
N GLN A 107 11.71 9.20 10.50
CA GLN A 107 11.88 9.56 11.90
C GLN A 107 12.70 8.51 12.63
N ARG A 108 13.62 8.93 13.51
CA ARG A 108 14.31 7.99 14.43
C ARG A 108 13.32 7.46 15.45
N VAL A 109 13.38 6.15 15.68
CA VAL A 109 12.52 5.43 16.62
C VAL A 109 13.36 4.55 17.53
N PRO A 110 12.85 4.13 18.70
CA PRO A 110 13.55 3.16 19.55
C PRO A 110 13.88 1.88 18.81
N SER A 111 14.96 1.20 19.21
CA SER A 111 15.37 -0.11 18.64
C SER A 111 14.32 -1.21 18.86
N THR A 112 13.38 -1.02 19.78
CA THR A 112 12.26 -1.92 20.04
C THR A 112 11.06 -1.71 19.11
N PHE A 113 11.02 -0.60 18.34
CA PHE A 113 9.92 -0.30 17.44
C PHE A 113 9.88 -1.29 16.26
N HIS A 114 8.70 -1.82 15.92
CA HIS A 114 8.53 -2.66 14.75
C HIS A 114 7.31 -2.22 13.93
N ALA A 115 7.54 -1.71 12.71
CA ALA A 115 6.53 -1.09 11.86
C ALA A 115 5.24 -1.92 11.70
N ARG A 116 5.36 -3.25 11.55
CA ARG A 116 4.19 -4.15 11.45
C ARG A 116 3.40 -4.31 12.74
N PHE A 117 4.07 -4.46 13.89
CA PHE A 117 3.45 -4.85 15.15
C PHE A 117 2.99 -3.64 15.96
N CYS A 118 3.68 -2.51 15.82
CA CYS A 118 3.29 -1.24 16.43
C CYS A 118 2.20 -0.50 15.64
N ALA A 119 1.84 -0.95 14.43
CA ALA A 119 0.78 -0.34 13.64
C ALA A 119 -0.58 -0.48 14.34
N LEU A 120 -1.21 0.65 14.63
CA LEU A 120 -2.54 0.71 15.26
C LEU A 120 -3.66 0.34 14.28
N SER A 121 -3.54 0.79 13.03
CA SER A 121 -4.48 0.47 11.97
C SER A 121 -3.84 0.61 10.59
N ARG A 122 -4.48 0.01 9.61
CA ARG A 122 -4.21 0.16 8.18
C ARG A 122 -5.51 0.60 7.52
N THR A 123 -5.40 1.48 6.54
CA THR A 123 -6.53 1.97 5.75
C THR A 123 -6.26 1.64 4.29
N TYR A 124 -7.27 1.09 3.63
CA TYR A 124 -7.28 0.82 2.20
C TYR A 124 -8.36 1.66 1.56
N ILE A 125 -8.07 2.21 0.38
CA ILE A 125 -9.04 2.92 -0.43
C ILE A 125 -9.19 2.17 -1.75
N TYR A 126 -10.45 1.86 -2.07
CA TYR A 126 -10.82 1.31 -3.35
C TYR A 126 -11.67 2.32 -4.11
N ARG A 127 -11.21 2.73 -5.29
CA ARG A 127 -11.93 3.69 -6.13
C ARG A 127 -12.73 2.93 -7.18
N LEU A 128 -14.03 3.19 -7.22
CA LEU A 128 -14.99 2.65 -8.16
C LEU A 128 -15.34 3.71 -9.19
N LEU A 129 -15.53 3.29 -10.43
CA LEU A 129 -16.04 4.11 -11.53
C LEU A 129 -17.31 3.48 -12.09
N LEU A 130 -18.41 4.23 -12.05
CA LEU A 130 -19.71 3.86 -12.64
C LEU A 130 -20.02 4.78 -13.83
N GLY A 131 -21.02 4.39 -14.62
CA GLY A 131 -21.41 5.12 -15.84
C GLY A 131 -20.56 4.81 -17.06
N CYS A 132 -19.67 3.82 -16.98
CA CYS A 132 -18.94 3.27 -18.13
C CYS A 132 -19.45 1.87 -18.48
N ALA A 133 -19.77 1.64 -19.75
CA ALA A 133 -20.22 0.35 -20.26
C ALA A 133 -19.05 -0.57 -20.68
N HIS A 134 -17.88 0.02 -20.96
CA HIS A 134 -16.69 -0.72 -21.41
C HIS A 134 -15.41 -0.10 -20.84
N GLN A 135 -14.37 -0.92 -20.62
CA GLN A 135 -13.11 -0.46 -20.03
C GLN A 135 -12.38 0.59 -20.86
N SER A 136 -12.58 0.60 -22.20
CA SER A 136 -12.02 1.64 -23.08
C SER A 136 -12.59 3.04 -22.80
N GLN A 137 -13.70 3.13 -22.07
CA GLN A 137 -14.31 4.40 -21.67
C GLN A 137 -13.69 4.98 -20.40
N ILE A 138 -12.89 4.23 -19.64
CA ILE A 138 -12.23 4.76 -18.46
C ILE A 138 -11.24 5.86 -18.91
N PRO A 139 -11.31 7.09 -18.34
CA PRO A 139 -10.33 8.13 -18.64
C PRO A 139 -8.91 7.62 -18.46
N VAL A 140 -7.98 7.98 -19.36
CA VAL A 140 -6.61 7.47 -19.34
C VAL A 140 -5.91 7.73 -18.00
N PHE A 141 -6.16 8.89 -17.39
CA PHE A 141 -5.63 9.27 -16.07
C PHE A 141 -6.24 8.51 -14.89
N GLU A 142 -7.31 7.74 -15.12
CA GLU A 142 -8.04 6.98 -14.11
C GLU A 142 -7.88 5.46 -14.27
N ARG A 143 -7.38 4.99 -15.42
CA ARG A 143 -7.31 3.57 -15.81
C ARG A 143 -6.63 2.69 -14.76
N ASP A 144 -5.53 3.20 -14.23
CA ASP A 144 -4.73 2.56 -13.19
C ASP A 144 -4.97 3.22 -11.84
N LEU A 145 -6.13 3.83 -11.59
CA LEU A 145 -6.49 4.43 -10.29
C LEU A 145 -7.91 4.09 -9.82
N CYS A 146 -8.69 3.37 -10.62
CA CYS A 146 -10.03 2.92 -10.25
C CYS A 146 -10.39 1.57 -10.88
N TRP A 147 -11.47 0.98 -10.38
CA TRP A 147 -12.12 -0.16 -11.01
C TRP A 147 -13.48 0.23 -11.55
N ALA A 148 -13.70 -0.08 -12.82
CA ALA A 148 -14.99 -0.06 -13.47
C ALA A 148 -15.57 -1.49 -13.52
N PRO A 149 -16.61 -1.79 -12.73
CA PRO A 149 -17.28 -3.09 -12.79
C PRO A 149 -17.87 -3.35 -14.18
N ALA A 150 -17.69 -4.57 -14.70
CA ALA A 150 -18.41 -5.04 -15.88
C ALA A 150 -19.74 -5.64 -15.39
N GLY A 151 -20.88 -5.13 -15.87
CA GLY A 151 -22.19 -5.68 -15.50
C GLY A 151 -23.30 -4.67 -15.16
N GLY A 152 -23.06 -3.36 -15.32
CA GLY A 152 -24.08 -2.33 -15.11
C GLY A 152 -23.93 -1.56 -13.78
N PRO A 153 -24.94 -0.77 -13.39
CA PRO A 153 -24.85 0.08 -12.20
C PRO A 153 -24.78 -0.74 -10.91
N LEU A 154 -24.00 -0.27 -9.94
CA LEU A 154 -23.98 -0.84 -8.59
C LEU A 154 -25.12 -0.26 -7.75
N ASN A 155 -25.77 -1.09 -6.94
CA ASN A 155 -26.75 -0.63 -5.95
C ASN A 155 -26.01 -0.10 -4.71
N ILE A 156 -25.65 1.19 -4.73
CA ILE A 156 -24.92 1.83 -3.63
C ILE A 156 -25.67 1.76 -2.29
N PRO A 157 -26.99 2.01 -2.20
CA PRO A 157 -27.74 1.80 -0.95
C PRO A 157 -27.56 0.40 -0.38
N ALA A 158 -27.73 -0.65 -1.19
CA ALA A 158 -27.55 -2.04 -0.74
C ALA A 158 -26.11 -2.34 -0.32
N MET A 159 -25.10 -1.77 -1.01
CA MET A 159 -23.70 -1.91 -0.59
C MET A 159 -23.43 -1.25 0.76
N ARG A 160 -24.08 -0.10 1.06
CA ARG A 160 -23.96 0.59 2.35
C ARG A 160 -24.62 -0.22 3.46
N GLU A 161 -25.81 -0.75 3.22
CA GLU A 161 -26.49 -1.65 4.15
C GLU A 161 -25.63 -2.89 4.44
N ALA A 162 -25.09 -3.53 3.40
CA ALA A 162 -24.18 -4.67 3.53
C ALA A 162 -22.90 -4.32 4.32
N ALA A 163 -22.38 -3.10 4.17
CA ALA A 163 -21.20 -2.64 4.89
C ALA A 163 -21.42 -2.55 6.41
N GLU A 164 -22.64 -2.22 6.86
CA GLU A 164 -22.97 -2.16 8.29
C GLU A 164 -22.81 -3.53 8.98
N PHE A 165 -23.19 -4.62 8.30
CA PHE A 165 -23.01 -5.97 8.81
C PHE A 165 -21.54 -6.42 8.94
N LEU A 166 -20.62 -5.80 8.18
CA LEU A 166 -19.20 -6.14 8.19
C LEU A 166 -18.40 -5.35 9.23
N LEU A 167 -18.97 -4.26 9.78
CA LEU A 167 -18.31 -3.45 10.80
C LEU A 167 -18.20 -4.20 12.13
N GLY A 168 -17.11 -3.96 12.87
CA GLY A 168 -16.84 -4.65 14.13
C GLY A 168 -16.02 -5.93 13.95
N THR A 169 -16.15 -6.86 14.89
CA THR A 169 -15.32 -8.08 14.98
C THR A 169 -16.07 -9.29 14.47
N HIS A 170 -15.55 -9.90 13.40
CA HIS A 170 -16.18 -11.04 12.75
C HIS A 170 -15.17 -12.10 12.36
N ASP A 171 -15.64 -13.32 12.15
CA ASP A 171 -14.90 -14.36 11.45
C ASP A 171 -14.97 -14.09 9.93
N PHE A 172 -13.83 -13.71 9.33
CA PHE A 172 -13.72 -13.42 7.90
C PHE A 172 -13.23 -14.63 7.08
N SER A 173 -13.45 -15.86 7.53
CA SER A 173 -13.00 -17.08 6.83
C SER A 173 -13.49 -17.16 5.38
N THR A 174 -14.71 -16.71 5.10
CA THR A 174 -15.29 -16.66 3.74
C THR A 174 -14.57 -15.68 2.79
N PHE A 175 -13.84 -14.71 3.34
CA PHE A 175 -13.06 -13.71 2.60
C PHE A 175 -11.58 -14.11 2.45
N ARG A 176 -11.18 -15.27 2.97
CA ARG A 176 -9.80 -15.75 2.89
C ARG A 176 -9.52 -16.36 1.52
N SER A 177 -8.40 -15.99 0.91
CA SER A 177 -7.91 -16.68 -0.29
C SER A 177 -7.45 -18.12 0.03
N LEU A 178 -7.81 -19.08 -0.81
CA LEU A 178 -7.40 -20.50 -0.68
C LEU A 178 -5.87 -20.67 -0.61
N ASN A 179 -5.12 -19.84 -1.34
CA ASN A 179 -3.64 -19.85 -1.36
C ASN A 179 -3.01 -19.03 -0.21
N SER A 180 -3.69 -18.92 0.94
CA SER A 180 -3.15 -18.22 2.10
C SER A 180 -2.03 -19.06 2.73
N GLU A 181 -0.77 -18.64 2.58
CA GLU A 181 0.41 -19.21 3.27
C GLU A 181 0.27 -19.25 4.81
N ASN A 182 -0.71 -18.51 5.37
CA ASN A 182 -0.96 -18.38 6.79
C ASN A 182 -2.31 -18.97 7.23
N ALA A 183 -2.64 -20.18 6.78
CA ALA A 183 -3.88 -20.87 7.18
C ALA A 183 -4.04 -20.98 8.71
N SER A 184 -2.93 -20.99 9.46
CA SER A 184 -2.88 -21.07 10.93
C SER A 184 -3.22 -19.77 11.67
N GLN A 185 -3.30 -18.62 10.99
CA GLN A 185 -3.71 -17.38 11.66
C GLN A 185 -5.22 -17.35 11.86
N SER A 186 -5.67 -16.89 13.04
CA SER A 186 -7.10 -16.70 13.31
C SER A 186 -7.75 -15.86 12.18
N PRO A 187 -8.91 -16.27 11.65
CA PRO A 187 -9.67 -15.49 10.66
C PRO A 187 -10.39 -14.28 11.26
N VAL A 188 -10.46 -14.21 12.59
CA VAL A 188 -11.19 -13.15 13.28
C VAL A 188 -10.47 -11.82 13.10
N ARG A 189 -11.15 -10.82 12.54
CA ARG A 189 -10.62 -9.47 12.33
C ARG A 189 -11.64 -8.43 12.77
N THR A 190 -11.16 -7.23 13.06
CA THR A 190 -11.99 -6.09 13.42
C THR A 190 -11.89 -5.02 12.34
N LEU A 191 -13.01 -4.70 11.69
CA LEU A 191 -13.14 -3.51 10.86
C LEU A 191 -13.55 -2.34 11.74
N LEU A 192 -12.69 -1.32 11.77
CA LEU A 192 -12.89 -0.08 12.52
C LEU A 192 -13.67 0.96 11.71
N GLN A 193 -13.60 0.88 10.38
CA GLN A 193 -14.33 1.74 9.46
C GLN A 193 -14.56 0.98 8.15
N LEU A 194 -15.75 1.15 7.60
CA LEU A 194 -16.13 0.71 6.26
C LEU A 194 -17.11 1.76 5.73
N GLU A 195 -16.65 2.59 4.80
CA GLU A 195 -17.40 3.76 4.33
C GLU A 195 -17.45 3.75 2.80
N ILE A 196 -18.65 3.97 2.24
CA ILE A 196 -18.88 4.06 0.80
C ILE A 196 -19.43 5.45 0.49
N ARG A 197 -18.64 6.26 -0.21
CA ARG A 197 -18.96 7.68 -0.45
C ARG A 197 -18.66 8.11 -1.89
N PRO A 198 -19.37 9.12 -2.42
CA PRO A 198 -18.96 9.76 -3.66
C PRO A 198 -17.55 10.32 -3.54
N ALA A 199 -16.81 10.29 -4.63
CA ALA A 199 -15.47 10.85 -4.73
C ALA A 199 -15.35 11.63 -6.05
N PRO A 200 -14.42 12.61 -6.14
CA PRO A 200 -14.13 13.26 -7.39
C PRO A 200 -13.27 12.35 -8.30
N GLY A 201 -13.50 12.46 -9.61
CA GLY A 201 -12.55 12.02 -10.63
C GLY A 201 -11.44 13.05 -10.85
N PHE A 202 -10.27 12.61 -11.27
CA PHE A 202 -9.17 13.49 -11.69
C PHE A 202 -9.58 14.27 -12.92
N LEU A 203 -9.52 15.61 -12.85
CA LEU A 203 -9.90 16.50 -13.94
C LEU A 203 -11.35 16.26 -14.44
N SER A 204 -12.28 15.99 -13.52
CA SER A 204 -13.68 15.62 -13.81
C SER A 204 -14.40 16.58 -14.77
N HIS A 205 -14.11 17.88 -14.68
CA HIS A 205 -14.68 18.91 -15.56
C HIS A 205 -14.45 18.63 -17.06
N HIS A 206 -13.37 17.96 -17.46
CA HIS A 206 -13.10 17.66 -18.87
C HIS A 206 -13.98 16.53 -19.44
N TYR A 207 -14.66 15.76 -18.59
CA TYR A 207 -15.51 14.65 -19.02
C TYR A 207 -16.85 14.60 -18.30
N GLU A 208 -17.31 15.74 -17.77
CA GLU A 208 -18.60 15.85 -17.08
C GLU A 208 -19.78 15.42 -17.97
N HIS A 209 -19.72 15.74 -19.27
CA HIS A 209 -20.70 15.31 -20.28
C HIS A 209 -20.84 13.78 -20.40
N ARG A 210 -19.85 13.02 -19.91
CA ARG A 210 -19.83 11.56 -19.96
C ARG A 210 -20.58 10.91 -18.78
N LYS A 211 -21.06 11.70 -17.82
CA LYS A 211 -21.83 11.24 -16.64
C LYS A 211 -21.15 10.10 -15.88
N LEU A 212 -19.83 10.21 -15.73
CA LEU A 212 -19.03 9.26 -14.97
C LEU A 212 -19.15 9.56 -13.48
N GLU A 213 -19.40 8.52 -12.68
CA GLU A 213 -19.51 8.65 -11.22
C GLU A 213 -18.38 7.91 -10.54
N PHE A 214 -17.66 8.62 -9.66
CA PHE A 214 -16.58 8.04 -8.88
C PHE A 214 -17.04 7.83 -7.44
N TRP A 215 -16.69 6.67 -6.89
CA TRP A 215 -16.99 6.31 -5.52
C TRP A 215 -15.74 5.79 -4.84
N GLU A 216 -15.65 5.98 -3.53
CA GLU A 216 -14.60 5.41 -2.69
C GLU A 216 -15.21 4.45 -1.68
N VAL A 217 -14.64 3.24 -1.62
CA VAL A 217 -14.83 2.31 -0.50
C VAL A 217 -13.58 2.39 0.37
N LYS A 218 -13.73 2.98 1.55
CA LYS A 218 -12.66 3.11 2.54
C LYS A 218 -12.82 2.05 3.60
N VAL A 219 -11.78 1.25 3.81
CA VAL A 219 -11.76 0.19 4.83
C VAL A 219 -10.61 0.45 5.79
N LYS A 220 -10.89 0.52 7.09
CA LYS A 220 -9.89 0.66 8.15
C LYS A 220 -9.99 -0.49 9.12
N GLY A 221 -8.86 -1.07 9.49
CA GLY A 221 -8.80 -2.18 10.44
C GLY A 221 -7.41 -2.30 11.04
N ARG A 222 -7.29 -3.03 12.15
CA ARG A 222 -5.97 -3.27 12.77
C ARG A 222 -5.10 -4.16 11.89
N ALA A 223 -5.70 -5.21 11.34
CA ALA A 223 -5.07 -6.16 10.43
C ALA A 223 -6.13 -6.71 9.47
N PHE A 224 -5.67 -7.29 8.37
CA PHE A 224 -6.52 -7.90 7.35
C PHE A 224 -5.95 -9.28 7.00
N LEU A 225 -6.81 -10.23 6.61
CA LEU A 225 -6.38 -11.49 6.00
C LEU A 225 -5.83 -11.22 4.60
N TYR A 226 -5.03 -12.15 4.08
CA TYR A 226 -4.58 -12.10 2.70
C TYR A 226 -5.81 -12.09 1.77
N ARG A 227 -5.91 -11.04 0.96
CA ARG A 227 -7.04 -10.75 0.06
C ARG A 227 -8.41 -10.57 0.75
N GLN A 228 -8.46 -10.28 2.06
CA GLN A 228 -9.73 -10.02 2.75
C GLN A 228 -10.50 -8.85 2.15
N VAL A 229 -9.80 -7.73 1.91
CA VAL A 229 -10.41 -6.53 1.34
C VAL A 229 -10.81 -6.79 -0.13
N LEU A 230 -10.24 -7.82 -0.77
CA LEU A 230 -10.40 -8.12 -2.19
C LEU A 230 -10.36 -9.62 -2.52
N PRO A 231 -11.45 -10.36 -2.28
CA PRO A 231 -11.55 -11.75 -2.72
C PRO A 231 -11.75 -11.76 -4.26
N GLY A 232 -10.82 -12.38 -5.00
CA GLY A 232 -10.98 -12.63 -6.45
C GLY A 232 -10.27 -11.67 -7.40
N ALA A 233 -10.20 -12.07 -8.68
CA ALA A 233 -9.30 -11.64 -9.77
C ALA A 233 -9.37 -10.18 -10.26
N ALA A 234 -9.56 -9.19 -9.37
CA ALA A 234 -9.38 -7.78 -9.72
C ALA A 234 -7.89 -7.40 -9.62
N VAL A 235 -7.14 -7.63 -10.71
CA VAL A 235 -5.77 -7.09 -10.91
C VAL A 235 -5.88 -5.59 -11.15
N ARG A 236 -6.24 -4.82 -10.12
CA ARG A 236 -6.67 -3.43 -10.33
C ARG A 236 -6.29 -2.48 -9.20
N PRO A 237 -6.02 -1.22 -9.58
CA PRO A 237 -5.33 -0.20 -8.81
C PRO A 237 -5.97 0.13 -7.46
N LYS A 238 -5.13 0.29 -6.43
CA LYS A 238 -5.53 0.50 -5.03
C LYS A 238 -4.67 1.57 -4.39
N PHE A 239 -5.20 2.37 -3.50
CA PHE A 239 -4.45 3.43 -2.82
C PHE A 239 -4.23 3.16 -1.33
#